data_AF-A0A355G3G9-F1
#
_entry.id   AF-A0A355G3G9-F1
#
_cell.length_a   1.000
_cell.length_b   1.000
_cell.length_c   1.000
_cell.angle_alpha   90.00
_cell.angle_beta   90.00
_cell.angle_gamma   90.00
#
_symmetry.space_group_name_H-M   'P 1'
#
loop_
_entity.id
_entity.type
_entity.pdbx_description
1 polymer ?
#
loop_
_entity_poly.entity_id
_entity_poly.type
_entity_poly.pdbx_seq_one_letter_code
_entity_poly.pdbx_strand_id
1 'polypeptide(L)'
;LKDGDTVLIAEACTHHRQCNDIGTVKLPKLITEHSGRQLHFAFTSGTEFPEDLSPYALVVHCGGCMITEREMKARLQTALNANVPITNYGIALAHMNGILTRALQPFGDM
;
A
#
# COMPACT_ATOMS: atom_id res chain seq x y z
N LEU A 1 -9.84 -2.11 9.18
CA LEU A 1 -8.71 -2.01 10.13
C LEU A 1 -9.24 -1.79 11.53
N LYS A 2 -8.66 -2.49 12.49
CA LYS A 2 -8.94 -2.45 13.93
C LYS A 2 -7.64 -2.10 14.68
N ASP A 3 -7.75 -1.75 15.96
CA ASP A 3 -6.58 -1.52 16.79
C ASP A 3 -5.74 -2.81 16.91
N GLY A 4 -4.42 -2.69 16.77
CA GLY A 4 -3.48 -3.81 16.74
C GLY A 4 -3.29 -4.46 15.38
N ASP A 5 -4.04 -4.08 14.35
CA ASP A 5 -3.81 -4.58 12.99
C ASP A 5 -2.44 -4.12 12.45
N THR A 6 -1.77 -4.99 11.70
CA THR A 6 -0.53 -4.64 10.99
C THR A 6 -0.81 -4.32 9.53
N VAL A 7 -0.32 -3.17 9.06
CA VAL A 7 -0.37 -2.75 7.65
C VAL A 7 1.02 -2.89 7.03
N LEU A 8 1.11 -3.64 5.93
CA LEU A 8 2.35 -3.75 5.16
C LEU A 8 2.44 -2.59 4.16
N ILE A 9 3.51 -1.81 4.24
CA ILE A 9 3.88 -0.82 3.24
C ILE A 9 4.99 -1.40 2.35
N ALA A 10 4.64 -1.74 1.11
CA ALA A 10 5.54 -2.47 0.21
C ALA A 10 6.10 -1.57 -0.91
N GLU A 11 7.42 -1.36 -0.92
CA GLU A 11 8.10 -0.65 -2.00
C GLU A 11 8.86 -1.61 -2.91
N ALA A 12 8.67 -1.46 -4.22
CA ALA A 12 9.24 -2.33 -5.25
C ALA A 12 10.61 -1.89 -5.78
N CYS A 13 11.30 -0.98 -5.08
CA CYS A 13 12.57 -0.41 -5.52
C CYS A 13 13.57 -0.32 -4.38
N THR A 14 14.85 -0.44 -4.71
CA THR A 14 15.98 -0.37 -3.77
C THR A 14 16.61 1.02 -3.68
N HIS A 15 16.03 2.02 -4.37
CA HIS A 15 16.61 3.36 -4.37
C HIS A 15 16.53 4.00 -2.98
N HIS A 16 17.49 4.88 -2.71
CA HIS A 16 17.70 5.44 -1.38
C HIS A 16 16.47 6.20 -0.88
N ARG A 17 15.90 5.73 0.23
CA ARG A 17 14.82 6.42 0.94
C ARG A 17 15.32 7.77 1.44
N GLN A 18 14.62 8.84 1.08
CA GLN A 18 14.89 10.15 1.65
C GLN A 18 14.38 10.19 3.09
N CYS A 19 15.04 10.94 3.97
CA CYS A 19 14.48 11.23 5.29
C CYS A 19 13.09 11.86 5.13
N ASN A 20 12.08 11.35 5.84
CA ASN A 20 10.67 11.75 5.74
C ASN A 20 9.99 11.42 4.39
N ASP A 21 10.30 10.27 3.82
CA ASP A 21 9.67 9.81 2.59
C ASP A 21 8.16 9.51 2.76
N ILE A 22 7.50 9.37 1.61
CA ILE A 22 6.06 9.11 1.55
C ILE A 22 5.74 7.75 2.17
N GLY A 23 6.55 6.73 1.86
CA GLY A 23 6.30 5.34 2.26
C GLY A 23 6.46 5.08 3.75
N THR A 24 7.50 5.59 4.39
CA THR A 24 7.80 5.24 5.80
C THR A 24 7.27 6.23 6.82
N VAL A 25 6.94 7.46 6.42
CA VAL A 25 6.50 8.51 7.35
C VAL A 25 5.11 9.03 7.03
N LYS A 26 4.91 9.61 5.84
CA LYS A 26 3.65 10.35 5.55
C LYS A 26 2.45 9.42 5.45
N LEU A 27 2.61 8.30 4.76
CA LEU A 27 1.53 7.36 4.50
C LEU A 27 1.08 6.62 5.78
N PRO A 28 1.98 6.08 6.63
CA PRO A 28 1.59 5.52 7.94
C PRO A 28 0.85 6.53 8.82
N LYS A 29 1.33 7.79 8.86
CA LYS A 29 0.68 8.87 9.61
C LYS A 29 -0.74 9.13 9.10
N LEU A 30 -0.90 9.30 7.79
CA LEU A 30 -2.20 9.58 7.19
C LEU A 30 -3.19 8.41 7.37
N ILE A 31 -2.74 7.16 7.27
CA ILE A 31 -3.56 5.97 7.52
C ILE A 31 -4.03 5.94 8.99
N THR A 32 -3.14 6.25 9.93
CA THR A 32 -3.46 6.34 11.36
C THR A 32 -4.49 7.44 11.61
N GLU A 33 -4.29 8.62 11.06
CA GLU A 33 -5.20 9.77 11.21
C GLU A 33 -6.58 9.50 10.59
N HIS A 34 -6.60 8.94 9.37
CA HIS A 34 -7.84 8.64 8.67
C HIS A 34 -8.66 7.53 9.35
N SER A 35 -7.98 6.47 9.82
CA SER A 35 -8.66 5.33 10.46
C SER A 35 -9.06 5.60 11.91
N GLY A 36 -8.36 6.50 12.60
CA GLY A 36 -8.49 6.71 14.04
C GLY A 36 -8.08 5.48 14.87
N ARG A 37 -7.23 4.61 14.33
CA ARG A 37 -6.81 3.34 14.96
C ARG A 37 -5.34 3.32 15.34
N GLN A 38 -5.00 2.56 16.37
CA GLN A 38 -3.63 2.24 16.73
C GLN A 38 -3.14 1.07 15.89
N LEU A 39 -2.36 1.35 14.86
CA LEU A 39 -1.90 0.36 13.88
C LEU A 39 -0.40 0.09 14.01
N HIS A 40 0.01 -1.11 13.65
CA HIS A 40 1.41 -1.44 13.41
C HIS A 40 1.73 -1.33 11.92
N PHE A 41 2.97 -0.96 11.59
CA PHE A 41 3.42 -0.84 10.21
C PHE A 41 4.66 -1.70 9.99
N ALA A 42 4.60 -2.54 8.95
CA ALA A 42 5.73 -3.28 8.43
C ALA A 42 6.14 -2.69 7.08
N PHE A 43 7.42 -2.81 6.72
CA PHE A 43 7.97 -2.20 5.51
C PHE A 43 8.82 -3.20 4.74
N THR A 44 8.64 -3.26 3.42
CA THR A 44 9.58 -3.92 2.51
C THR A 44 10.10 -2.94 1.47
N SER A 45 11.28 -3.24 0.91
CA SER A 45 11.91 -2.46 -0.16
C SER A 45 12.56 -3.38 -1.18
N GLY A 46 12.65 -2.92 -2.42
CA GLY A 46 13.31 -3.65 -3.51
C GLY A 46 12.44 -4.75 -4.11
N THR A 47 13.10 -5.83 -4.53
CA THR A 47 12.43 -6.97 -5.18
C THR A 47 11.66 -7.82 -4.17
N GLU A 48 11.88 -7.63 -2.87
CA GLU A 48 11.24 -8.39 -1.80
C GLU A 48 9.75 -8.05 -1.65
N PHE A 49 8.94 -9.10 -1.66
CA PHE A 49 7.52 -9.07 -1.31
C PHE A 49 7.23 -10.35 -0.52
N PRO A 50 6.66 -10.28 0.71
CA PRO A 50 6.51 -11.47 1.54
C PRO A 50 5.60 -12.50 0.88
N GLU A 51 5.99 -13.77 0.95
CA GLU A 51 5.16 -14.88 0.47
C GLU A 51 3.98 -15.14 1.42
N ASP A 52 4.24 -15.03 2.73
CA ASP A 52 3.20 -15.06 3.76
C ASP A 52 2.73 -13.64 4.08
N LEU A 53 1.47 -13.36 3.74
CA LEU A 53 0.81 -12.10 4.05
C LEU A 53 -0.21 -12.24 5.19
N SER A 54 -0.41 -13.44 5.73
CA SER A 54 -1.40 -13.71 6.79
C SER A 54 -1.25 -12.82 8.05
N PRO A 55 -0.06 -12.29 8.41
CA PRO A 55 0.04 -11.36 9.54
C PRO A 55 -0.53 -9.96 9.27
N TYR A 56 -0.81 -9.62 8.01
CA TYR A 56 -1.20 -8.25 7.61
C TYR A 56 -2.70 -8.14 7.36
N ALA A 57 -3.29 -7.06 7.87
CA ALA A 57 -4.69 -6.74 7.62
C ALA A 57 -4.90 -5.95 6.31
N LEU A 58 -3.84 -5.34 5.78
CA LEU A 58 -3.84 -4.55 4.54
C LEU A 58 -2.41 -4.46 3.99
N VAL A 59 -2.29 -4.58 2.67
CA VAL A 59 -1.07 -4.21 1.93
C VAL A 59 -1.29 -2.88 1.21
N VAL A 60 -0.35 -1.95 1.36
CA VAL A 60 -0.30 -0.70 0.61
C VAL A 60 0.98 -0.67 -0.22
N HIS A 61 0.85 -0.96 -1.50
CA HIS A 61 1.97 -1.10 -2.43
C HIS A 61 2.33 0.23 -3.08
N CYS A 62 3.60 0.48 -3.37
CA CYS A 62 4.00 1.66 -4.14
C CYS A 62 3.50 1.59 -5.60
N GLY A 63 3.75 2.63 -6.39
CA GLY A 63 3.36 2.65 -7.81
C GLY A 63 4.08 1.62 -8.69
N GLY A 64 5.12 0.94 -8.18
CA GLY A 64 5.82 -0.11 -8.91
C GLY A 64 6.62 0.39 -10.11
N CYS A 65 7.06 1.65 -10.12
CA CYS A 65 7.73 2.27 -11.27
C CYS A 65 9.01 1.56 -11.74
N MET A 66 9.63 0.74 -10.88
CA MET A 66 10.85 -0.01 -11.18
C MET A 66 10.62 -1.51 -11.42
N ILE A 67 9.38 -1.99 -11.43
CA ILE A 67 9.03 -3.39 -11.69
C ILE A 67 8.15 -3.52 -12.92
N THR A 68 8.20 -4.68 -13.55
CA THR A 68 7.38 -5.03 -14.70
C THR A 68 5.92 -5.27 -14.32
N GLU A 69 5.03 -5.18 -15.31
CA GLU A 69 3.61 -5.54 -15.13
C GLU A 69 3.44 -6.98 -14.62
N ARG A 70 4.29 -7.91 -15.08
CA ARG A 70 4.28 -9.31 -14.64
C ARG A 70 4.58 -9.42 -13.15
N GLU A 71 5.59 -8.70 -12.66
CA GLU A 71 5.95 -8.69 -11.24
C GLU A 71 4.86 -8.05 -10.39
N MET A 72 4.25 -6.95 -10.86
CA MET A 72 3.11 -6.33 -10.17
C MET A 72 1.93 -7.30 -10.07
N LYS A 73 1.55 -7.95 -11.17
CA LYS A 73 0.47 -8.95 -11.19
C LYS A 73 0.76 -10.13 -10.27
N ALA A 74 2.01 -10.59 -10.21
CA ALA A 74 2.40 -11.65 -9.28
C ALA A 74 2.18 -11.23 -7.82
N ARG A 75 2.58 -10.02 -7.43
CA ARG A 75 2.35 -9.49 -6.07
C ARG A 75 0.86 -9.33 -5.75
N LEU A 76 0.06 -8.83 -6.69
CA LEU A 76 -1.40 -8.77 -6.55
C LEU A 76 -2.01 -10.16 -6.35
N GLN A 77 -1.55 -11.15 -7.13
CA GLN A 77 -2.01 -12.54 -7.01
C GLN A 77 -1.66 -13.14 -5.65
N THR A 78 -0.47 -12.86 -5.11
CA THR A 78 -0.08 -13.29 -3.76
C THR A 78 -1.02 -12.73 -2.69
N ALA A 79 -1.36 -11.43 -2.76
CA ALA A 79 -2.32 -10.81 -1.84
C ALA A 79 -3.73 -11.43 -1.97
N LEU A 80 -4.20 -11.64 -3.20
CA LEU A 80 -5.47 -12.32 -3.48
C LEU A 80 -5.51 -13.74 -2.90
N ASN A 81 -4.45 -14.53 -3.11
CA ASN A 81 -4.36 -15.90 -2.59
C ASN A 81 -4.34 -15.96 -1.06
N ALA A 82 -3.70 -14.98 -0.41
CA ALA A 82 -3.69 -14.85 1.04
C ALA A 82 -4.99 -14.26 1.60
N ASN A 83 -5.93 -13.84 0.72
CA ASN A 83 -7.15 -13.13 1.08
C ASN A 83 -6.89 -11.84 1.89
N VAL A 84 -5.80 -11.14 1.57
CA VAL A 84 -5.39 -9.89 2.20
C VAL A 84 -5.72 -8.73 1.25
N PRO A 85 -6.49 -7.72 1.67
CA PRO A 85 -6.76 -6.55 0.86
C PRO A 85 -5.45 -5.85 0.44
N ILE A 86 -5.38 -5.43 -0.81
CA ILE A 86 -4.25 -4.68 -1.35
C ILE A 86 -4.74 -3.40 -2.04
N THR A 87 -4.05 -2.30 -1.80
CA THR A 87 -4.22 -1.03 -2.50
C THR A 87 -2.85 -0.45 -2.87
N ASN A 88 -2.83 0.71 -3.52
CA ASN A 88 -1.60 1.43 -3.82
C ASN A 88 -1.57 2.85 -3.24
N TYR A 89 -0.39 3.47 -3.24
CA TYR A 89 -0.19 4.80 -2.67
C TYR A 89 -1.14 5.83 -3.27
N GLY A 90 -1.31 5.84 -4.59
CA GLY A 90 -2.18 6.80 -5.28
C GLY A 90 -3.63 6.68 -4.85
N ILE A 91 -4.18 5.46 -4.84
CA ILE A 91 -5.56 5.19 -4.43
C ILE A 91 -5.75 5.51 -2.95
N ALA A 92 -4.84 5.08 -2.09
CA ALA A 92 -4.90 5.35 -0.65
C ALA A 92 -4.87 6.86 -0.35
N LEU A 93 -3.93 7.59 -0.96
CA LEU A 93 -3.84 9.04 -0.83
C LEU A 93 -5.09 9.74 -1.36
N ALA A 94 -5.59 9.35 -2.53
CA ALA A 94 -6.78 9.96 -3.12
C ALA A 94 -8.03 9.70 -2.26
N HIS A 95 -8.16 8.49 -1.70
CA HIS A 95 -9.26 8.13 -0.79
C HIS A 95 -9.21 8.98 0.49
N MET A 96 -8.05 9.02 1.15
CA MET A 96 -7.90 9.73 2.42
C MET A 96 -8.00 11.25 2.28
N ASN A 97 -7.70 11.81 1.10
CA ASN A 97 -7.89 13.23 0.79
C ASN A 97 -9.27 13.56 0.19
N GLY A 98 -10.18 12.59 0.03
CA GLY A 98 -11.53 12.83 -0.51
C GLY A 98 -11.60 13.16 -2.00
N ILE A 99 -10.55 12.85 -2.77
CA ILE A 99 -10.46 13.15 -4.21
C ILE A 99 -10.54 11.90 -5.11
N LEU A 100 -10.68 10.70 -4.54
CA LEU A 100 -10.68 9.44 -5.29
C LEU A 100 -11.76 9.39 -6.37
N THR A 101 -13.01 9.75 -6.04
CA THR A 101 -14.13 9.75 -7.01
C THR A 101 -13.82 10.66 -8.20
N ARG A 102 -13.27 11.85 -7.94
CA ARG A 102 -12.87 12.77 -9.01
C ARG A 102 -11.68 12.26 -9.82
N ALA A 103 -10.71 11.61 -9.18
CA ALA A 103 -9.56 11.02 -9.86
C ALA A 103 -9.96 9.85 -10.77
N LEU A 104 -11.02 9.11 -10.42
CA LEU A 104 -11.54 7.99 -11.21
C LEU A 104 -12.52 8.42 -12.31
N GLN A 105 -13.11 9.61 -12.22
CA GLN A 105 -14.10 10.10 -13.19
C GLN A 105 -13.69 9.96 -14.68
N PRO A 106 -12.43 10.20 -15.09
CA PRO A 106 -12.02 10.02 -16.49
C PRO A 106 -12.05 8.57 -16.98
N PHE A 107 -12.06 7.59 -16.07
CA PHE A 107 -12.07 6.17 -16.37
C PHE A 107 -13.50 5.59 -16.48
N GLY A 108 -14.54 6.41 -16.25
CA GLY A 108 -15.96 6.02 -16.33
C GLY A 108 -16.48 5.33 -15.06
N ASP A 109 -17.71 4.82 -15.14
CA ASP A 109 -18.29 3.97 -14.10
C ASP A 109 -17.65 2.58 -14.21
N MET A 110 -16.71 2.26 -13.31
CA MET A 110 -16.10 0.93 -13.18
C MET A 110 -16.85 0.10 -12.14
#